data_AF-A0A1B8FYL4-F1
#
_entry.id   AF-A0A1B8FYL4-F1
#
_cell.length_a   1.000
_cell.length_b   1.000
_cell.length_c   1.000
_cell.angle_alpha   90.00
_cell.angle_beta   90.00
_cell.angle_gamma   90.00
#
_symmetry.space_group_name_H-M   'P 1'
#
loop_
_entity.id
_entity.type
_entity.pdbx_description
1 polymer ?
#
loop_
_entity_poly.entity_id
_entity_poly.type
_entity_poly.pdbx_seq_one_letter_code
_entity_poly.pdbx_strand_id
1 'polypeptide(L)' 'MVVMYNIAGRQIASHWLSIATLSITFGGAALAMGGKKAEKTTTPPLNAKNNDEEKFIKDFLADIDSSEKKGQKA' A
#
# COMPACT_ATOMS: atom_id res chain seq x y z
N MET A 1 -37.74 -8.31 -4.61
CA MET A 1 -37.74 -8.87 -5.97
C MET A 1 -36.32 -8.78 -6.52
N VAL A 2 -35.71 -9.88 -6.94
CA VAL A 2 -34.34 -9.87 -7.50
C VAL A 2 -34.41 -9.40 -8.94
N VAL A 3 -33.71 -8.32 -9.26
CA VAL A 3 -33.67 -7.79 -10.62
C VAL A 3 -32.77 -8.68 -11.46
N MET A 4 -33.31 -9.21 -12.56
CA MET A 4 -32.57 -10.03 -13.53
C MET A 4 -32.19 -9.15 -14.71
N TYR A 5 -30.92 -9.12 -15.05
CA TYR A 5 -30.41 -8.40 -16.21
C TYR A 5 -30.09 -9.41 -17.32
N ASN A 6 -30.58 -9.16 -18.52
CA ASN A 6 -30.26 -10.01 -19.68
C ASN A 6 -28.95 -9.53 -20.30
N ILE A 7 -27.87 -10.25 -20.03
CA ILE A 7 -26.52 -9.90 -20.44
C ILE A 7 -26.04 -10.99 -21.38
N ALA A 8 -25.69 -10.61 -22.61
CA ALA A 8 -25.27 -11.53 -23.67
C ALA A 8 -26.24 -12.72 -23.87
N GLY A 9 -27.55 -12.48 -23.77
CA GLY A 9 -28.59 -13.51 -23.96
C GLY A 9 -28.81 -14.43 -22.76
N ARG A 10 -28.15 -14.18 -21.62
CA ARG A 10 -28.34 -14.94 -20.37
C ARG A 10 -28.86 -14.03 -19.27
N GLN A 11 -29.86 -14.51 -18.53
CA GLN A 11 -30.36 -13.81 -17.36
C GLN A 11 -29.39 -13.99 -16.19
N ILE A 12 -28.83 -12.87 -15.72
CA ILE A 12 -27.92 -12.82 -14.58
C ILE A 12 -28.61 -12.06 -13.46
N ALA A 13 -28.64 -12.65 -12.27
CA ALA A 13 -29.21 -12.01 -11.10
C ALA A 13 -28.34 -10.82 -10.65
N SER A 14 -29.00 -9.73 -10.25
CA SER A 14 -28.34 -8.47 -9.88
C SER A 14 -27.21 -8.65 -8.88
N HIS A 15 -27.38 -9.51 -7.88
CA HIS A 15 -26.36 -9.75 -6.85
C HIS A 15 -25.09 -10.40 -7.41
N TRP A 16 -25.20 -11.37 -8.31
CA TRP A 16 -24.04 -12.00 -8.96
C TRP A 16 -23.31 -11.02 -9.87
N LEU A 17 -24.05 -10.20 -10.60
CA LEU A 17 -23.47 -9.18 -11.47
C LEU A 17 -22.69 -8.13 -10.66
N SER A 18 -23.26 -7.67 -9.55
CA SER A 18 -22.60 -6.73 -8.64
C SER A 18 -21.36 -7.34 -8.00
N ILE A 19 -21.43 -8.60 -7.53
CA ILE A 19 -20.28 -9.31 -6.94
C ILE A 19 -19.17 -9.49 -7.97
N ALA A 20 -19.50 -9.90 -9.20
CA ALA A 20 -18.53 -10.06 -10.27
C ALA A 20 -17.83 -8.72 -10.60
N THR A 21 -18.60 -7.65 -10.75
CA THR A 21 -18.06 -6.31 -11.03
C THR A 21 -17.13 -5.85 -9.92
N LEU A 22 -17.57 -5.96 -8.66
CA LEU A 22 -16.78 -5.53 -7.51
C LEU A 22 -15.50 -6.37 -7.37
N SER A 23 -15.58 -7.68 -7.58
CA SER A 23 -14.43 -8.59 -7.51
C SER A 23 -13.41 -8.30 -8.61
N ILE A 24 -13.86 -8.00 -9.82
CA ILE A 24 -12.99 -7.61 -10.94
C ILE A 24 -12.36 -6.25 -10.67
N THR A 25 -13.10 -5.27 -10.17
CA THR A 25 -12.55 -3.95 -9.87
C THR A 25 -11.53 -4.01 -8.75
N PHE A 26 -11.83 -4.64 -7.62
CA PHE A 26 -10.90 -4.73 -6.49
C PHE A 26 -9.75 -5.71 -6.76
N GLY A 27 -10.02 -6.87 -7.35
CA GLY A 27 -8.99 -7.84 -7.72
C GLY A 27 -8.08 -7.31 -8.83
N GLY A 28 -8.66 -6.65 -9.84
CA GLY A 28 -7.92 -5.99 -10.92
C GLY A 28 -7.10 -4.81 -10.41
N ALA A 29 -7.66 -3.98 -9.53
CA ALA A 29 -6.91 -2.89 -8.89
C ALA A 29 -5.79 -3.44 -8.00
N ALA A 30 -6.02 -4.49 -7.22
CA ALA A 30 -4.99 -5.12 -6.40
C ALA A 30 -3.87 -5.75 -7.24
N LEU A 31 -4.18 -6.35 -8.39
CA LEU A 31 -3.17 -6.86 -9.32
C LEU A 31 -2.42 -5.73 -10.04
N ALA A 32 -3.13 -4.68 -10.46
CA ALA A 32 -2.53 -3.51 -11.12
C ALA A 32 -1.64 -2.69 -10.16
N MET A 33 -2.05 -2.56 -8.90
CA MET A 33 -1.30 -1.91 -7.82
C MET A 33 -0.29 -2.85 -7.14
N GLY A 34 -0.37 -4.16 -7.39
CA GLY A 34 0.52 -5.19 -6.84
C GLY A 34 1.91 -5.20 -7.46
N GLY A 35 2.18 -4.34 -8.44
CA GLY A 35 3.52 -4.11 -8.98
C GLY A 35 4.39 -3.36 -7.97
N LYS A 36 5.53 -3.97 -7.61
CA LYS A 36 6.61 -3.46 -6.74
C LYS A 36 6.12 -2.54 -5.63
N LYS A 37 5.96 -3.10 -4.41
CA LYS A 37 5.86 -2.29 -3.19
C LYS A 37 6.98 -1.25 -3.27
N ALA A 38 6.62 0.03 -3.45
CA ALA A 38 7.56 1.09 -3.17
C ALA A 38 8.00 0.80 -1.74
N GLU A 39 9.29 0.54 -1.55
CA GLU A 39 9.85 0.43 -0.21
C GLU A 39 9.32 1.65 0.53
N LYS A 40 8.55 1.39 1.59
CA LYS A 40 8.08 2.43 2.45
C LYS A 40 9.36 2.97 3.09
N THR A 41 9.99 3.95 2.44
CA THR A 41 11.05 4.76 3.03
C THR A 41 10.35 5.49 4.16
N THR A 42 10.31 4.82 5.30
CA THR A 42 9.75 5.29 6.57
C THR A 42 10.62 6.38 7.19
N THR A 43 11.56 6.91 6.42
CA THR A 43 12.38 8.06 6.73
C THR A 43 11.85 9.23 5.89
N PRO A 44 11.60 10.41 6.50
CA PRO A 44 11.31 11.63 5.75
C PRO A 44 12.33 11.77 4.61
N PRO A 45 11.94 12.28 3.42
CA PRO A 45 12.88 12.51 2.33
C PRO A 45 14.12 13.23 2.86
N LEU A 46 15.26 12.53 2.89
CA LEU A 46 16.53 13.08 3.34
C LEU A 46 17.00 14.04 2.25
N ASN A 47 16.62 15.30 2.42
CA ASN A 47 16.99 16.37 1.48
C ASN A 47 18.42 16.81 1.77
N ALA A 48 19.39 15.95 1.47
CA ALA A 48 20.81 16.24 1.61
C ALA A 48 21.38 16.66 0.25
N LYS A 49 22.18 17.72 0.25
CA LYS A 49 22.71 18.30 -0.99
C LYS A 49 23.95 17.55 -1.52
N ASN A 50 24.43 16.56 -0.76
CA ASN A 50 25.71 15.86 -0.90
C ASN A 50 25.69 14.52 -0.10
N ASN A 51 26.41 13.50 -0.58
CA ASN A 51 26.35 12.13 -0.05
C ASN A 51 26.80 11.98 1.41
N ASP A 52 27.70 12.84 1.89
CA ASP A 52 28.22 12.78 3.25
C ASP A 52 27.19 13.24 4.30
N GLU A 53 26.35 14.24 3.99
CA GLU A 53 25.27 14.68 4.88
C GLU A 53 24.21 13.59 5.05
N GLU A 54 23.90 12.82 4.00
CA GLU A 54 22.97 11.68 4.12
C GLU A 54 23.47 10.62 5.08
N LYS A 55 24.78 10.31 5.04
CA LYS A 55 25.36 9.29 5.92
C LYS A 55 25.35 9.75 7.37
N PHE A 56 25.70 11.01 7.64
CA PHE A 56 25.64 11.59 8.97
C PHE A 56 24.21 11.57 9.54
N ILE A 57 23.23 11.98 8.73
CA ILE A 57 21.82 11.99 9.18
C ILE A 57 21.34 10.56 9.45
N LYS A 58 21.72 9.57 8.63
CA LYS A 58 21.39 8.16 8.87
C LYS A 58 22.01 7.61 10.16
N ASP A 59 23.29 7.91 10.39
CA ASP A 59 23.99 7.48 11.62
C ASP A 59 23.39 8.17 12.86
N PHE A 60 23.01 9.45 12.76
CA PHE A 60 22.35 10.20 13.83
C PHE A 60 20.94 9.68 14.16
N LEU A 61 20.11 9.41 13.15
CA LEU A 61 18.79 8.79 13.37
C LEU A 61 18.92 7.39 13.99
N ALA A 62 19.90 6.60 13.53
CA ALA A 62 20.13 5.26 14.07
C ALA A 62 20.58 5.28 15.54
N ASP A 63 21.37 6.27 15.94
CA ASP A 63 21.80 6.46 17.33
C ASP A 63 20.63 6.90 18.23
N ILE A 64 19.77 7.82 17.76
CA ILE A 64 18.56 8.23 18.47
C ILE A 64 17.59 7.05 18.64
N ASP A 65 17.24 6.34 17.57
CA ASP A 65 16.34 5.17 17.64
C ASP A 65 16.88 4.08 18.58
N SER A 66 18.20 3.90 18.61
CA SER A 66 18.87 2.92 19.48
C SER A 66 18.90 3.38 20.94
N SER A 67 19.01 4.69 21.19
CA SER A 67 18.97 5.29 22.52
C SER A 67 17.55 5.32 23.11
N GLU A 68 16.53 5.63 22.30
CA GLU A 68 15.12 5.59 22.73
C GLU A 68 14.68 4.17 23.09
N LYS A 69 15.11 3.15 22.33
CA LYS A 69 14.86 1.74 22.67
C LYS A 69 15.52 1.28 23.97
N LYS A 70 16.59 1.95 24.44
CA LYS A 70 17.21 1.69 25.75
C LYS A 70 16.54 2.45 26.89
N GLY A 71 15.97 3.64 26.63
CA GLY A 71 15.26 4.43 27.64
C GLY A 71 13.86 3.91 27.99
N GLN A 72 13.19 3.21 27.09
CA GLN A 72 11.82 2.68 27.32
C GLN A 72 11.79 1.33 28.05
N LYS A 73 12.95 0.74 28.39
CA LYS A 73 13.08 -0.52 29.15
C LYS A 73 13.75 -0.34 30.53
N ALA A 74 13.62 0.83 31.14
CA ALA A 74 14.04 1.10 32.52
C ALA A 74 12.83 1.53 33.36
#